data_AF-A0A1Q4ZQZ3-F1
#
_entry.id   AF-A0A1Q4ZQZ3-F1
#
_cell.length_a   1.000
_cell.length_b   1.000
_cell.length_c   1.000
_cell.angle_alpha   90.00
_cell.angle_beta   90.00
_cell.angle_gamma   90.00
#
_symmetry.space_group_name_H-M   'P 1'
#
loop_
_entity.id
_entity.type
_entity.pdbx_description
1 polymer ?
#
loop_
_entity_poly.entity_id
_entity_poly.type
_entity_poly.pdbx_seq_one_letter_code
_entity_poly.pdbx_strand_id
1 'polypeptide(L)'
;MGDKWWLRLGDQQISWGKNDLPSRLMTIFQEEDKYMQGDWARSIDELNDVPSGQEIPPHLQPFAEWDDDDDDIDTSERFGYRTTVEVALTRLNLMGFTPETTRQSMAEIHMSGLKEDGHPEEDLLLGDAREVIDAGLADYLKACTRYGFEGSIRLPTALDYYFEYDTEDPRFLLSALLHGQDPQKTLRMDLEELLAAGYCKSTDELTTQALDDLRSTTASTGPIIVITEGKFDARVVPRALRLVRPDIAGYFKFWDLETTRAPGGTDQVVKNLRSFAAAGVMNRVVGILDNDTAGREAAKQLDSSPLPGHYGVCVLPDLDYARSYPTLGPSGAAEDDVTGRACSIEFYFGLECLRGTDGHLIPVRWKSHIEKMSDYQGELANKSYVQARIEEMLAQAEASEQPLGEAWDPMRQLAETLVEVVARPMIA
;
A
#
# COMPACT_ATOMS: atom_id res chain seq x y z
N MET A 1 18.09 29.24 6.92
CA MET A 1 17.58 28.39 8.01
C MET A 1 16.33 27.71 7.51
N GLY A 2 16.03 26.50 7.97
CA GLY A 2 14.80 25.80 7.62
C GLY A 2 14.03 25.49 8.89
N ASP A 3 12.72 25.39 8.77
CA ASP A 3 11.76 25.18 9.86
C ASP A 3 11.82 23.73 10.31
N LYS A 4 11.81 23.49 11.62
CA LYS A 4 12.16 22.20 12.21
C LYS A 4 10.99 21.57 12.95
N TRP A 5 11.12 20.27 13.13
CA TRP A 5 10.38 19.53 14.12
C TRP A 5 11.38 18.83 15.04
N TRP A 6 10.97 18.55 16.28
CA TRP A 6 11.81 17.84 17.24
C TRP A 6 11.06 16.70 17.92
N LEU A 7 11.75 15.60 18.11
CA LEU A 7 11.29 14.50 18.96
C LEU A 7 12.08 14.53 20.27
N ARG A 8 11.35 14.60 21.38
CA ARG A 8 11.91 14.73 22.72
C ARG A 8 11.49 13.59 23.62
N LEU A 9 12.42 13.09 24.42
CA LEU A 9 12.20 12.09 25.47
C LEU A 9 12.45 12.74 26.83
N GLY A 10 11.38 13.12 27.52
CA GLY A 10 11.45 14.10 28.60
C GLY A 10 11.99 15.42 28.06
N ASP A 11 13.02 15.97 28.70
CA ASP A 11 13.66 17.22 28.26
C ASP A 11 14.72 17.01 27.17
N GLN A 12 15.10 15.76 26.85
CA GLN A 12 16.18 15.46 25.91
C GLN A 12 15.66 15.42 24.47
N GLN A 13 16.29 16.17 23.56
CA GLN A 13 16.05 16.05 22.13
C GLN A 13 16.74 14.79 21.61
N ILE A 14 15.96 13.82 21.11
CA ILE A 14 16.45 12.53 20.63
C ILE A 14 16.38 12.37 19.11
N SER A 15 15.63 13.23 18.41
CA SER A 15 15.60 13.31 16.95
C SER A 15 15.06 14.67 16.52
N TRP A 16 15.30 15.04 15.27
CA TRP A 16 14.79 16.26 14.65
C TRP A 16 14.85 16.13 13.13
N GLY A 17 14.10 16.99 12.43
CA GLY A 17 14.17 17.14 10.97
C GLY A 17 13.78 18.55 10.56
N LYS A 18 13.69 18.80 9.25
CA LYS A 18 13.49 20.16 8.73
C LYS A 18 12.73 20.17 7.41
N ASN A 19 11.86 21.17 7.27
CA ASN A 19 11.10 21.49 6.06
C ASN A 19 10.15 20.37 5.59
N ASP A 20 9.80 19.43 6.45
CA ASP A 20 8.89 18.33 6.15
C ASP A 20 8.16 17.86 7.42
N LEU A 21 6.94 17.34 7.25
CA LEU A 21 6.24 16.65 8.34
C LEU A 21 6.80 15.23 8.48
N PRO A 22 7.13 14.77 9.70
CA PRO A 22 7.70 13.44 9.90
C PRO A 22 6.63 12.34 9.86
N SER A 23 5.90 12.19 8.74
CA SER A 23 4.68 11.38 8.62
C SER A 23 4.82 9.97 9.23
N ARG A 24 5.94 9.27 8.99
CA ARG A 24 6.18 7.94 9.60
C ARG A 24 6.21 7.96 11.12
N LEU A 25 6.90 8.92 11.74
CA LEU A 25 6.92 9.07 13.20
C LEU A 25 5.57 9.53 13.75
N MET A 26 4.86 10.36 12.98
CA MET A 26 3.52 10.82 13.37
C MET A 26 2.52 9.67 13.53
N THR A 27 2.68 8.56 12.80
CA THR A 27 1.82 7.38 12.96
C THR A 27 1.83 6.77 14.37
N ILE A 28 2.83 7.07 15.20
CA ILE A 28 2.93 6.61 16.59
C ILE A 28 1.99 7.39 17.51
N PHE A 29 1.58 8.59 17.12
CA PHE A 29 0.64 9.41 17.87
C PHE A 29 -0.79 9.19 17.35
N GLN A 30 -1.76 9.69 18.09
CA GLN A 30 -3.16 9.78 17.68
C GLN A 30 -3.61 11.25 17.77
N GLU A 31 -4.71 11.61 17.13
CA GLU A 31 -5.24 12.97 17.21
C GLU A 31 -5.53 13.42 18.64
N GLU A 32 -5.89 12.50 19.53
CA GLU A 32 -6.11 12.80 20.95
C GLU A 32 -4.83 13.10 21.74
N ASP A 33 -3.65 12.73 21.21
CA ASP A 33 -2.36 13.06 21.82
C ASP A 33 -1.92 14.50 21.50
N LYS A 34 -2.66 15.20 20.62
CA LYS A 34 -2.36 16.56 20.22
C LYS A 34 -2.48 17.51 21.41
N TYR A 35 -1.46 18.33 21.61
CA TYR A 35 -1.52 19.48 22.51
C TYR A 35 -1.40 20.75 21.70
N MET A 36 -2.13 21.78 22.10
CA MET A 36 -1.98 23.10 21.52
C MET A 36 -2.31 24.23 22.50
N GLN A 37 -1.60 25.34 22.39
CA GLN A 37 -2.00 26.63 22.95
C GLN A 37 -2.97 27.30 21.97
N GLY A 38 -4.27 27.09 22.19
CA GLY A 38 -5.30 27.42 21.19
C GLY A 38 -5.38 28.88 20.76
N ASP A 39 -5.04 29.85 21.61
CA ASP A 39 -5.03 31.27 21.22
C ASP A 39 -3.84 31.60 20.31
N TRP A 40 -2.67 31.07 20.65
CA TRP A 40 -1.46 31.20 19.83
C TRP A 40 -1.64 30.50 18.48
N ALA A 41 -2.05 29.22 18.48
CA ALA A 41 -2.17 28.42 17.26
C ALA A 41 -3.18 29.01 16.26
N ARG A 42 -4.32 29.53 16.75
CA ARG A 42 -5.30 30.23 15.91
C ARG A 42 -4.75 31.54 15.34
N SER A 43 -3.98 32.28 16.13
CA SER A 43 -3.37 33.54 15.66
C SER A 43 -2.32 33.27 14.59
N ILE A 44 -1.57 32.16 14.71
CA ILE A 44 -0.62 31.70 13.69
C ILE A 44 -1.34 31.25 12.41
N ASP A 45 -2.43 30.48 12.51
CA ASP A 45 -3.23 30.12 11.34
C ASP A 45 -3.77 31.38 10.62
N GLU A 46 -4.31 32.34 11.38
CA GLU A 46 -4.77 33.62 10.84
C GLU A 46 -3.64 34.41 10.17
N LEU A 47 -2.44 34.40 10.76
CA LEU A 47 -1.25 35.06 10.22
C LEU A 47 -0.80 34.40 8.90
N ASN A 48 -0.78 33.08 8.84
CA ASN A 48 -0.43 32.31 7.64
C ASN A 48 -1.43 32.50 6.49
N ASP A 49 -2.69 32.78 6.81
CA ASP A 49 -3.73 33.09 5.81
C ASP A 49 -3.66 34.56 5.31
N VAL A 50 -2.82 35.44 5.91
CA VAL A 50 -2.59 36.81 5.41
C VAL A 50 -1.81 36.75 4.08
N PRO A 51 -2.37 37.25 2.97
CA PRO A 51 -1.68 37.22 1.67
C PRO A 51 -0.37 38.02 1.70
N SER A 52 0.67 37.47 1.06
CA SER A 52 1.97 38.13 0.95
C SER A 52 1.85 39.55 0.39
N GLY A 53 2.47 40.52 1.07
CA GLY A 53 2.46 41.93 0.70
C GLY A 53 1.26 42.74 1.23
N GLN A 54 0.35 42.12 1.99
CA GLN A 54 -0.66 42.84 2.75
C GLN A 54 -0.16 43.25 4.13
N GLU A 55 -0.75 44.32 4.67
CA GLU A 55 -0.45 44.79 6.02
C GLU A 55 -1.01 43.79 7.05
N ILE A 56 -0.15 43.35 7.96
CA ILE A 56 -0.52 42.40 9.02
C ILE A 56 -1.48 43.11 9.98
N PRO A 57 -2.67 42.54 10.29
CA PRO A 57 -3.60 43.10 11.23
C PRO A 57 -2.95 43.45 12.58
N PRO A 58 -3.30 44.57 13.24
CA PRO A 58 -2.66 44.99 14.49
C PRO A 58 -2.71 43.95 15.62
N HIS A 59 -3.74 43.10 15.66
CA HIS A 59 -3.86 42.04 16.66
C HIS A 59 -2.92 40.85 16.39
N LEU A 60 -2.41 40.71 15.17
CA LEU A 60 -1.48 39.66 14.76
C LEU A 60 0.00 40.11 14.77
N GLN A 61 0.25 41.42 14.80
CA GLN A 61 1.62 41.97 14.85
C GLN A 61 2.50 41.35 15.95
N PRO A 62 2.02 41.09 17.18
CA PRO A 62 2.82 40.44 18.21
C PRO A 62 3.32 39.04 17.85
N PHE A 63 2.64 38.34 16.93
CA PHE A 63 3.02 36.99 16.49
C PHE A 63 3.91 37.02 15.23
N ALA A 64 3.91 38.13 14.49
CA ALA A 64 4.72 38.32 13.29
C ALA A 64 6.11 38.91 13.57
N GLU A 65 6.24 39.67 14.65
CA GLU A 65 7.48 40.33 15.08
C GLU A 65 8.20 39.57 16.22
N TRP A 66 7.84 38.32 16.45
CA TRP A 66 8.51 37.50 17.46
C TRP A 66 9.93 37.19 17.01
N ASP A 67 10.89 37.96 17.53
CA ASP A 67 12.32 37.73 17.37
C ASP A 67 12.73 36.44 18.09
N ASP A 68 13.46 35.58 17.38
CA ASP A 68 14.08 34.34 17.87
C ASP A 68 15.10 34.57 19.04
N ASP A 69 15.31 35.81 19.46
CA ASP A 69 16.38 36.21 20.41
C ASP A 69 15.98 36.11 21.89
N ASP A 70 14.73 35.74 22.22
CA ASP A 70 14.29 35.52 23.62
C ASP A 70 14.46 34.04 24.00
N ASP A 71 15.73 33.59 24.06
CA ASP A 71 16.19 32.22 24.37
C ASP A 71 15.61 31.62 25.68
N ASP A 72 14.94 32.42 26.51
CA ASP A 72 14.38 32.04 27.81
C ASP A 72 12.95 31.47 27.73
N ILE A 73 12.25 31.55 26.59
CA ILE A 73 10.87 31.05 26.45
C ILE A 73 10.84 29.66 25.81
N ASP A 74 10.46 28.65 26.58
CA ASP A 74 10.21 27.30 26.08
C ASP A 74 8.93 27.23 25.22
N THR A 75 9.08 27.31 23.90
CA THR A 75 7.98 27.24 22.93
C THR A 75 7.53 25.81 22.64
N SER A 76 8.29 24.80 23.05
CA SER A 76 8.08 23.41 22.63
C SER A 76 6.78 22.76 23.15
N GLU A 77 6.06 23.43 24.04
CA GLU A 77 4.75 23.03 24.58
C GLU A 77 3.57 23.78 23.89
N ARG A 78 3.82 24.47 22.78
CA ARG A 78 2.78 25.23 22.06
C ARG A 78 1.95 24.41 21.11
N PHE A 79 2.57 23.52 20.35
CA PHE A 79 1.87 22.73 19.35
C PHE A 79 2.66 21.47 19.02
N GLY A 80 1.95 20.34 19.01
CA GLY A 80 2.57 19.06 18.73
C GLY A 80 1.76 17.90 19.28
N TYR A 81 2.43 16.77 19.48
CA TYR A 81 1.84 15.55 20.00
C TYR A 81 2.64 15.02 21.18
N ARG A 82 1.98 14.49 22.21
CA ARG A 82 2.67 13.91 23.36
C ARG A 82 2.00 12.65 23.87
N THR A 83 2.82 11.67 24.23
CA THR A 83 2.36 10.43 24.83
C THR A 83 3.42 9.92 25.83
N THR A 84 3.22 8.75 26.43
CA THR A 84 4.23 8.12 27.29
C THR A 84 5.07 7.11 26.51
N VAL A 85 6.27 6.80 27.01
CA VAL A 85 7.11 5.72 26.46
C VAL A 85 6.33 4.40 26.38
N GLU A 86 5.55 4.06 27.41
CA GLU A 86 4.74 2.84 27.43
C GLU A 86 3.74 2.77 26.26
N VAL A 87 3.03 3.86 26.02
CA VAL A 87 2.04 3.95 24.94
C VAL A 87 2.73 3.94 23.57
N ALA A 88 3.81 4.70 23.40
CA ALA A 88 4.59 4.72 22.17
C ALA A 88 5.16 3.34 21.82
N LEU A 89 5.78 2.64 22.78
CA LEU A 89 6.27 1.27 22.59
C LEU A 89 5.14 0.29 22.28
N THR A 90 3.97 0.42 22.92
CA THR A 90 2.81 -0.41 22.62
C THR A 90 2.37 -0.25 21.16
N ARG A 91 2.31 0.99 20.66
CA ARG A 91 1.92 1.28 19.27
C ARG A 91 2.99 0.83 18.27
N LEU A 92 4.28 1.06 18.56
CA LEU A 92 5.39 0.55 17.77
C LEU A 92 5.37 -0.98 17.66
N ASN A 93 5.10 -1.68 18.76
CA ASN A 93 4.95 -3.13 18.78
C ASN A 93 3.80 -3.61 17.89
N LEU A 94 2.65 -2.93 17.90
CA LEU A 94 1.51 -3.26 17.04
C LEU A 94 1.85 -3.07 15.55
N MET A 95 2.76 -2.15 15.23
CA MET A 95 3.27 -1.91 13.87
C MET A 95 4.41 -2.87 13.49
N GLY A 96 4.87 -3.74 14.39
CA GLY A 96 5.95 -4.70 14.16
C GLY A 96 7.35 -4.20 14.54
N PHE A 97 7.49 -2.96 15.00
CA PHE A 97 8.75 -2.39 15.50
C PHE A 97 8.99 -2.80 16.96
N THR A 98 9.16 -4.10 17.19
CA THR A 98 9.48 -4.60 18.53
C THR A 98 10.94 -4.35 18.87
N PRO A 99 11.30 -4.18 20.15
CA PRO A 99 12.70 -4.03 20.53
C PRO A 99 13.60 -5.18 20.09
N GLU A 100 13.12 -6.43 20.16
CA GLU A 100 13.89 -7.61 19.74
C GLU A 100 14.11 -7.61 18.23
N THR A 101 13.05 -7.41 17.43
CA THR A 101 13.17 -7.38 15.97
C THR A 101 14.06 -6.23 15.51
N THR A 102 13.92 -5.07 16.14
CA THR A 102 14.73 -3.89 15.85
C THR A 102 16.21 -4.14 16.15
N ARG A 103 16.56 -4.63 17.35
CA ARG A 103 17.96 -4.94 17.70
C ARG A 103 18.55 -6.01 16.79
N GLN A 104 17.75 -7.01 16.42
CA GLN A 104 18.19 -8.03 15.47
C GLN A 104 18.51 -7.42 14.10
N SER A 105 17.62 -6.61 13.53
CA SER A 105 17.86 -5.94 12.24
C SER A 105 19.07 -5.00 12.30
N MET A 106 19.23 -4.24 13.38
CA MET A 106 20.40 -3.39 13.61
C MET A 106 21.71 -4.18 13.63
N ALA A 107 21.73 -5.31 14.33
CA ALA A 107 22.91 -6.18 14.39
C ALA A 107 23.21 -6.84 13.03
N GLU A 108 22.18 -7.27 12.28
CA GLU A 108 22.34 -7.84 10.94
C GLU A 108 22.92 -6.82 9.95
N ILE A 109 22.43 -5.58 9.97
CA ILE A 109 22.96 -4.48 9.15
C ILE A 109 24.41 -4.17 9.53
N HIS A 110 24.71 -4.10 10.83
CA HIS A 110 26.08 -3.90 11.29
C HIS A 110 27.03 -4.98 10.77
N MET A 111 26.65 -6.25 10.90
CA MET A 111 27.45 -7.37 10.40
C MET A 111 27.59 -7.36 8.87
N SER A 112 26.54 -6.95 8.14
CA SER A 112 26.63 -6.79 6.69
C SER A 112 27.66 -5.73 6.30
N GLY A 113 27.67 -4.58 6.98
CA GLY A 113 28.67 -3.54 6.77
C GLY A 113 30.09 -4.02 7.07
N LEU A 114 30.31 -4.69 8.22
CA LEU A 114 31.62 -5.28 8.55
C LEU A 114 32.09 -6.28 7.49
N LYS A 115 31.17 -7.10 6.95
CA LYS A 115 31.47 -8.05 5.89
C LYS A 115 31.87 -7.36 4.59
N GLU A 116 31.18 -6.28 4.22
CA GLU A 116 31.51 -5.47 3.05
C GLU A 116 32.88 -4.78 3.18
N ASP A 117 33.23 -4.36 4.40
CA ASP A 117 34.53 -3.78 4.75
C ASP A 117 35.67 -4.81 4.86
N GLY A 118 35.35 -6.11 4.71
CA GLY A 118 36.34 -7.20 4.67
C GLY A 118 36.78 -7.72 6.03
N HIS A 119 35.99 -7.51 7.09
CA HIS A 119 36.26 -8.08 8.41
C HIS A 119 36.15 -9.63 8.41
N PRO A 120 36.95 -10.33 9.24
CA PRO A 120 36.92 -11.80 9.36
C PRO A 120 35.59 -12.30 9.94
N GLU A 121 35.20 -13.54 9.62
CA GLU A 121 33.95 -14.15 10.10
C GLU A 121 33.85 -14.24 11.65
N GLU A 122 34.99 -14.26 12.34
CA GLU A 122 35.06 -14.24 13.80
C GLU A 122 34.55 -12.93 14.41
N ASP A 123 34.58 -11.82 13.65
CA ASP A 123 34.04 -10.51 14.04
C ASP A 123 32.53 -10.38 13.69
N LEU A 124 31.95 -11.37 12.99
CA LEU A 124 30.56 -11.37 12.54
C LEU A 124 29.63 -12.17 13.47
N LEU A 125 29.82 -11.99 14.78
CA LEU A 125 28.99 -12.64 15.80
C LEU A 125 27.81 -11.76 16.17
N LEU A 126 26.59 -12.29 16.03
CA LEU A 126 25.34 -11.57 16.33
C LEU A 126 25.28 -11.06 17.78
N GLY A 127 25.86 -11.81 18.73
CA GLY A 127 25.94 -11.41 20.14
C GLY A 127 26.78 -10.14 20.33
N ASP A 128 27.98 -10.14 19.78
CA ASP A 128 28.92 -9.02 19.86
C ASP A 128 28.35 -7.78 19.15
N ALA A 129 27.71 -7.98 17.99
CA ALA A 129 27.03 -6.92 17.27
C ALA A 129 25.89 -6.27 18.10
N ARG A 130 25.10 -7.07 18.83
CA ARG A 130 24.06 -6.54 19.73
C ARG A 130 24.65 -5.71 20.87
N GLU A 131 25.73 -6.17 21.49
CA GLU A 131 26.40 -5.40 22.57
C GLU A 131 26.94 -4.05 22.08
N VAL A 132 27.50 -4.01 20.87
CA VAL A 132 27.95 -2.76 20.23
C VAL A 132 26.78 -1.81 19.98
N ILE A 133 25.65 -2.31 19.47
CA ILE A 133 24.43 -1.51 19.26
C ILE A 133 23.91 -0.97 20.59
N ASP A 134 23.81 -1.80 21.62
CA ASP A 134 23.30 -1.40 22.93
C ASP A 134 24.16 -0.31 23.58
N ALA A 135 25.49 -0.45 23.51
CA ALA A 135 26.43 0.56 23.97
C ALA A 135 26.30 1.86 23.19
N GLY A 136 26.21 1.79 21.86
CA GLY A 136 26.04 2.96 21.00
C GLY A 136 24.75 3.73 21.28
N LEU A 137 23.63 3.03 21.49
CA LEU A 137 22.34 3.64 21.82
C LEU A 137 22.39 4.33 23.19
N ALA A 138 23.05 3.72 24.18
CA ALA A 138 23.25 4.31 25.49
C ALA A 138 24.11 5.57 25.43
N ASP A 139 25.22 5.54 24.67
CA ASP A 139 26.09 6.68 24.46
C ASP A 139 25.37 7.83 23.72
N TYR A 140 24.56 7.50 22.72
CA TYR A 140 23.71 8.45 22.02
C TYR A 140 22.73 9.16 22.96
N LEU A 141 21.95 8.40 23.73
CA LEU A 141 20.99 8.95 24.69
C LEU A 141 21.66 9.82 25.76
N LYS A 142 22.88 9.45 26.16
CA LYS A 142 23.66 10.23 27.14
C LYS A 142 24.13 11.57 26.56
N ALA A 143 24.41 11.62 25.27
CA ALA A 143 24.81 12.85 24.58
C ALA A 143 23.62 13.74 24.18
N CYS A 144 22.39 13.22 24.22
CA CYS A 144 21.17 13.99 23.99
C CYS A 144 20.92 14.97 25.14
N THR A 145 20.88 16.26 24.81
CA THR A 145 20.59 17.38 25.71
C THR A 145 19.28 18.06 25.34
N ARG A 146 18.90 19.09 26.09
CA ARG A 146 17.74 19.93 25.79
C ARG A 146 17.85 20.67 24.45
N TYR A 147 19.07 21.07 24.07
CA TYR A 147 19.35 21.93 22.91
C TYR A 147 20.00 21.16 21.74
N GLY A 148 19.86 19.83 21.71
CA GLY A 148 20.51 18.97 20.72
C GLY A 148 21.60 18.11 21.34
N PHE A 149 22.77 18.03 20.72
CA PHE A 149 23.84 17.12 21.15
C PHE A 149 25.01 17.84 21.81
N GLU A 150 25.50 17.32 22.93
CA GLU A 150 26.76 17.77 23.53
C GLU A 150 27.95 17.01 22.92
N GLY A 151 28.81 17.74 22.20
CA GLY A 151 30.05 17.22 21.63
C GLY A 151 29.90 16.50 20.28
N SER A 152 30.99 15.89 19.78
CA SER A 152 30.94 14.98 18.64
C SER A 152 30.61 13.58 19.13
N ILE A 153 29.39 13.09 18.88
CA ILE A 153 29.06 11.70 19.14
C ILE A 153 29.77 10.87 18.08
N ARG A 154 30.75 10.06 18.49
CA ARG A 154 31.20 8.95 17.66
C ARG A 154 30.23 7.82 17.88
N LEU A 155 29.15 7.83 17.11
CA LEU A 155 28.31 6.65 17.01
C LEU A 155 29.16 5.51 16.44
N PRO A 156 28.91 4.26 16.85
CA PRO A 156 29.37 3.13 16.05
C PRO A 156 28.85 3.32 14.63
N THR A 157 29.64 2.96 13.61
CA THR A 157 29.23 3.00 12.18
C THR A 157 27.85 2.35 11.95
N ALA A 158 27.52 1.37 12.81
CA ALA A 158 26.24 0.67 12.87
C ALA A 158 25.02 1.57 13.14
N LEU A 159 25.19 2.65 13.91
CA LEU A 159 24.14 3.61 14.22
C LEU A 159 24.11 4.77 13.23
N ASP A 160 25.26 5.20 12.68
CA ASP A 160 25.33 6.26 11.65
C ASP A 160 24.39 5.97 10.46
N TYR A 161 24.26 4.69 10.07
CA TYR A 161 23.35 4.26 9.02
C TYR A 161 21.89 4.69 9.25
N TYR A 162 21.44 4.76 10.50
CA TYR A 162 20.07 5.14 10.88
C TYR A 162 19.86 6.65 11.01
N PHE A 163 20.92 7.45 10.91
CA PHE A 163 20.88 8.91 11.03
C PHE A 163 21.26 9.64 9.74
N GLU A 164 22.10 9.05 8.91
CA GLU A 164 22.68 9.71 7.72
C GLU A 164 21.94 9.39 6.42
N TYR A 165 21.21 8.28 6.36
CA TYR A 165 20.50 7.85 5.17
C TYR A 165 18.99 7.90 5.39
N ASP A 166 18.27 8.69 4.60
CA ASP A 166 16.79 8.72 4.47
C ASP A 166 16.18 7.36 4.04
N THR A 167 16.97 6.29 4.06
CA THR A 167 16.63 4.97 3.52
C THR A 167 15.89 4.07 4.52
N GLU A 168 16.03 4.32 5.82
CA GLU A 168 15.43 3.48 6.89
C GLU A 168 14.16 4.11 7.48
N ASP A 169 13.26 3.27 7.99
CA ASP A 169 12.08 3.75 8.71
C ASP A 169 12.49 4.25 10.11
N PRO A 170 12.32 5.55 10.45
CA PRO A 170 12.82 6.13 11.70
C PRO A 170 12.20 5.50 12.96
N ARG A 171 11.11 4.73 12.80
CA ARG A 171 10.46 3.97 13.88
C ARG A 171 11.33 2.84 14.41
N PHE A 172 12.27 2.29 13.62
CA PHE A 172 13.25 1.32 14.11
C PHE A 172 14.12 1.93 15.19
N LEU A 173 14.85 2.99 14.86
CA LEU A 173 15.71 3.69 15.81
C LEU A 173 14.93 4.14 17.04
N LEU A 174 13.74 4.70 16.85
CA LEU A 174 12.92 5.12 17.98
C LEU A 174 12.54 3.94 18.90
N SER A 175 12.12 2.79 18.36
CA SER A 175 11.85 1.60 19.18
C SER A 175 13.07 1.16 19.99
N ALA A 176 14.26 1.20 19.39
CA ALA A 176 15.52 0.87 20.07
C ALA A 176 15.84 1.85 21.21
N LEU A 177 15.67 3.16 20.98
CA LEU A 177 15.93 4.22 21.96
C LEU A 177 14.95 4.20 23.14
N LEU A 178 13.68 3.88 22.88
CA LEU A 178 12.65 3.82 23.92
C LEU A 178 12.76 2.57 24.80
N HIS A 179 13.38 1.51 24.31
CA HIS A 179 13.53 0.28 25.08
C HIS A 179 14.35 0.49 26.37
N GLY A 180 13.80 0.05 27.50
CA GLY A 180 14.46 0.18 28.81
C GLY A 180 14.36 1.57 29.45
N GLN A 181 13.71 2.53 28.77
CA GLN A 181 13.40 3.84 29.36
C GLN A 181 12.24 3.73 30.36
N ASP A 182 12.13 4.73 31.24
CA ASP A 182 11.01 4.83 32.18
C ASP A 182 9.67 4.86 31.40
N PRO A 183 8.76 3.90 31.62
CA PRO A 183 7.49 3.80 30.91
C PRO A 183 6.62 5.07 31.00
N GLN A 184 6.75 5.84 32.08
CA GLN A 184 5.98 7.07 32.30
C GLN A 184 6.68 8.33 31.78
N LYS A 185 7.92 8.21 31.27
CA LYS A 185 8.61 9.33 30.65
C LYS A 185 7.82 9.80 29.44
N THR A 186 7.74 11.11 29.24
CA THR A 186 6.99 11.71 28.13
C THR A 186 7.81 11.60 26.84
N LEU A 187 7.16 11.15 25.77
CA LEU A 187 7.64 11.28 24.39
C LEU A 187 6.84 12.41 23.73
N ARG A 188 7.53 13.43 23.22
CA ARG A 188 6.89 14.64 22.66
C ARG A 188 7.42 14.91 21.26
N MET A 189 6.53 15.07 20.30
CA MET A 189 6.79 15.62 18.98
C MET A 189 6.40 17.09 18.99
N ASP A 190 7.39 17.96 18.81
CA ASP A 190 7.25 19.41 18.75
C ASP A 190 7.18 19.85 17.28
N LEU A 191 6.09 20.53 16.93
CA LEU A 191 5.76 20.97 15.57
C LEU A 191 5.53 22.49 15.51
N GLU A 192 5.99 23.23 16.51
CA GLU A 192 5.74 24.67 16.68
C GLU A 192 6.24 25.48 15.47
N GLU A 193 7.50 25.30 15.05
CA GLU A 193 8.08 25.99 13.89
C GLU A 193 7.35 25.60 12.59
N LEU A 194 6.93 24.34 12.43
CA LEU A 194 6.20 23.92 11.22
C LEU A 194 4.82 24.56 11.11
N LEU A 195 4.11 24.72 12.23
CA LEU A 195 2.85 25.47 12.24
C LEU A 195 3.11 26.95 11.94
N ALA A 196 4.11 27.56 12.59
CA ALA A 196 4.48 28.95 12.37
C ALA A 196 4.86 29.25 10.92
N ALA A 197 5.50 28.30 10.24
CA ALA A 197 5.88 28.43 8.84
C ALA A 197 4.80 27.99 7.83
N GLY A 198 3.62 27.56 8.32
CA GLY A 198 2.47 27.22 7.47
C GLY A 198 2.55 25.87 6.76
N TYR A 199 3.36 24.93 7.25
CA TYR A 199 3.39 23.55 6.74
C TYR A 199 2.12 22.77 7.11
N CYS A 200 1.44 23.21 8.17
CA CYS A 200 0.16 22.67 8.62
C CYS A 200 -0.71 23.78 9.20
N LYS A 201 -1.97 23.46 9.46
CA LYS A 201 -2.90 24.28 10.25
C LYS A 201 -3.18 23.64 11.60
N SER A 202 -3.56 24.47 12.58
CA SER A 202 -3.87 23.98 13.93
C SER A 202 -5.08 23.03 13.95
N THR A 203 -5.96 23.16 12.96
CA THR A 203 -7.17 22.34 12.78
C THR A 203 -6.92 21.04 12.01
N ASP A 204 -5.74 20.85 11.43
CA ASP A 204 -5.45 19.67 10.61
C ASP A 204 -5.33 18.41 11.47
N GLU A 205 -5.86 17.29 10.97
CA GLU A 205 -5.66 15.97 11.57
C GLU A 205 -4.37 15.34 11.04
N LEU A 206 -3.22 15.79 11.54
CA LEU A 206 -1.91 15.45 10.95
C LEU A 206 -1.54 13.96 11.08
N THR A 207 -2.00 13.25 12.12
CA THR A 207 -1.81 11.80 12.23
C THR A 207 -2.70 11.04 11.25
N THR A 208 -3.92 11.54 10.98
CA THR A 208 -4.78 11.01 9.90
C THR A 208 -4.11 11.20 8.54
N GLN A 209 -3.59 12.39 8.26
CA GLN A 209 -2.85 12.68 7.03
C GLN A 209 -1.61 11.77 6.88
N ALA A 210 -0.85 11.58 7.96
CA ALA A 210 0.29 10.67 7.97
C ALA A 210 -0.08 9.20 7.66
N LEU A 211 -1.26 8.74 8.11
CA LEU A 211 -1.77 7.42 7.77
C LEU A 211 -2.21 7.33 6.29
N ASP A 212 -2.75 8.40 5.73
CA ASP A 212 -3.09 8.49 4.31
C ASP A 212 -1.84 8.52 3.42
N ASP A 213 -0.77 9.21 3.83
CA ASP A 213 0.55 9.17 3.18
C ASP A 213 1.13 7.74 3.15
N LEU A 214 1.05 7.06 4.29
CA LEU A 214 1.49 5.66 4.40
C LEU A 214 0.64 4.74 3.52
N ARG A 215 -0.67 4.98 3.43
CA ARG A 215 -1.56 4.26 2.50
C ARG A 215 -1.15 4.48 1.06
N SER A 216 -0.87 5.73 0.65
CA SER A 216 -0.40 6.07 -0.70
C SER A 216 0.92 5.38 -1.04
N THR A 217 1.86 5.39 -0.09
CA THR A 217 3.15 4.69 -0.22
C THR A 217 2.97 3.18 -0.35
N THR A 218 2.09 2.59 0.47
CA THR A 218 1.80 1.15 0.43
C THR A 218 1.08 0.77 -0.87
N ALA A 219 0.16 1.60 -1.35
CA ALA A 219 -0.54 1.37 -2.61
C ALA A 219 0.40 1.44 -3.83
N SER A 220 1.52 2.17 -3.75
CA SER A 220 2.49 2.31 -4.84
C SER A 220 3.64 1.30 -4.80
N THR A 221 3.92 0.69 -3.64
CA THR A 221 5.06 -0.23 -3.45
C THR A 221 4.65 -1.67 -3.14
N GLY A 222 3.47 -1.89 -2.57
CA GLY A 222 2.95 -3.20 -2.23
C GLY A 222 2.42 -3.97 -3.45
N PRO A 223 2.23 -5.31 -3.32
CA PRO A 223 1.62 -6.10 -4.38
C PRO A 223 0.19 -5.65 -4.65
N ILE A 224 -0.23 -5.74 -5.92
CA ILE A 224 -1.61 -5.55 -6.35
C ILE A 224 -2.39 -6.83 -6.06
N ILE A 225 -3.39 -6.76 -5.21
CA ILE A 225 -4.24 -7.90 -4.86
C ILE A 225 -5.29 -8.08 -5.96
N VAL A 226 -5.37 -9.29 -6.54
CA VAL A 226 -6.34 -9.62 -7.59
C VAL A 226 -7.39 -10.58 -7.06
N ILE A 227 -8.67 -10.21 -7.19
CA ILE A 227 -9.83 -11.03 -6.80
C ILE A 227 -10.50 -11.51 -8.08
N THR A 228 -10.73 -12.82 -8.22
CA THR A 228 -11.41 -13.43 -9.37
C THR A 228 -12.76 -14.01 -8.97
N GLU A 229 -13.63 -14.31 -9.95
CA GLU A 229 -14.92 -14.95 -9.69
C GLU A 229 -14.78 -16.40 -9.25
N GLY A 230 -13.92 -17.16 -9.93
CA GLY A 230 -13.75 -18.60 -9.75
C GLY A 230 -12.39 -18.99 -9.18
N LYS A 231 -12.37 -20.17 -8.54
CA LYS A 231 -11.14 -20.86 -8.12
C LYS A 231 -10.27 -21.25 -9.32
N PHE A 232 -10.91 -21.62 -10.43
CA PHE A 232 -10.20 -21.94 -11.67
C PHE A 232 -9.39 -20.73 -12.14
N ASP A 233 -10.04 -19.57 -12.25
CA ASP A 233 -9.45 -18.31 -12.69
C ASP A 233 -8.27 -17.90 -11.80
N ALA A 234 -8.44 -17.94 -10.47
CA ALA A 234 -7.38 -17.66 -9.50
C ALA A 234 -6.15 -18.55 -9.66
N ARG A 235 -6.33 -19.77 -10.22
CA ARG A 235 -5.24 -20.73 -10.46
C ARG A 235 -4.58 -20.53 -11.82
N VAL A 236 -5.37 -20.32 -12.87
CA VAL A 236 -4.84 -20.32 -14.26
C VAL A 236 -4.35 -18.97 -14.74
N VAL A 237 -4.98 -17.86 -14.34
CA VAL A 237 -4.59 -16.51 -14.74
C VAL A 237 -3.17 -16.16 -14.28
N PRO A 238 -2.74 -16.37 -13.01
CA PRO A 238 -1.36 -16.07 -12.63
C PRO A 238 -0.32 -16.90 -13.37
N ARG A 239 -0.64 -18.15 -13.74
CA ARG A 239 0.25 -18.99 -14.56
C ARG A 239 0.37 -18.44 -15.96
N ALA A 240 -0.76 -18.10 -16.58
CA ALA A 240 -0.81 -17.51 -17.91
C ALA A 240 -0.08 -16.15 -17.97
N LEU A 241 -0.25 -15.28 -16.96
CA LEU A 241 0.45 -14.00 -16.87
C LEU A 241 1.97 -14.16 -16.82
N ARG A 242 2.50 -15.14 -16.08
CA ARG A 242 3.94 -15.42 -16.05
C ARG A 242 4.47 -15.86 -17.42
N LEU A 243 3.63 -16.43 -18.27
CA LEU A 243 3.99 -16.82 -19.62
C LEU A 243 3.92 -15.63 -20.59
N VAL A 244 2.81 -14.90 -20.62
CA VAL A 244 2.58 -13.86 -21.64
C VAL A 244 3.21 -12.51 -21.34
N ARG A 245 3.38 -12.18 -20.05
CA ARG A 245 3.90 -10.90 -19.53
C ARG A 245 4.73 -11.12 -18.25
N PRO A 246 5.84 -11.89 -18.32
CA PRO A 246 6.68 -12.18 -17.16
C PRO A 246 7.26 -10.93 -16.50
N ASP A 247 7.40 -9.84 -17.26
CA ASP A 247 7.89 -8.54 -16.81
C ASP A 247 7.00 -7.86 -15.76
N ILE A 248 5.70 -8.18 -15.73
CA ILE A 248 4.74 -7.58 -14.76
C ILE A 248 4.08 -8.60 -13.83
N ALA A 249 4.19 -9.90 -14.10
CA ALA A 249 3.48 -10.93 -13.34
C ALA A 249 3.80 -10.90 -11.83
N GLY A 250 5.01 -10.48 -11.45
CA GLY A 250 5.44 -10.36 -10.06
C GLY A 250 4.72 -9.27 -9.24
N TYR A 251 4.07 -8.30 -9.89
CA TYR A 251 3.33 -7.23 -9.21
C TYR A 251 1.94 -7.69 -8.73
N PHE A 252 1.41 -8.79 -9.27
CA PHE A 252 0.06 -9.26 -8.99
C PHE A 252 0.04 -10.43 -8.01
N LYS A 253 -0.71 -10.29 -6.92
CA LYS A 253 -0.99 -11.34 -5.94
C LYS A 253 -2.45 -11.75 -6.03
N PHE A 254 -2.70 -12.90 -6.65
CA PHE A 254 -4.05 -13.45 -6.76
C PHE A 254 -4.52 -13.99 -5.41
N TRP A 255 -5.73 -13.57 -5.01
CA TRP A 255 -6.36 -14.02 -3.78
C TRP A 255 -6.71 -15.50 -3.88
N ASP A 256 -6.18 -16.30 -2.96
CA ASP A 256 -6.39 -17.73 -2.95
C ASP A 256 -7.76 -18.09 -2.35
N LEU A 257 -8.69 -18.42 -3.23
CA LEU A 257 -10.04 -18.86 -2.89
C LEU A 257 -10.10 -20.33 -2.42
N GLU A 258 -9.06 -21.14 -2.65
CA GLU A 258 -9.01 -22.55 -2.25
C GLU A 258 -8.68 -22.70 -0.77
N THR A 259 -7.67 -21.99 -0.29
CA THR A 259 -7.27 -22.00 1.13
C THR A 259 -8.30 -21.29 2.03
N THR A 260 -9.00 -20.28 1.50
CA THR A 260 -9.98 -19.48 2.27
C THR A 260 -11.40 -20.08 2.31
N ARG A 261 -11.68 -21.15 1.54
CA ARG A 261 -13.03 -21.73 1.35
C ARG A 261 -14.11 -20.71 0.98
N ALA A 262 -13.72 -19.56 0.43
CA ALA A 262 -14.67 -18.54 0.05
C ALA A 262 -15.59 -19.07 -1.08
N PRO A 263 -16.90 -18.76 -1.04
CA PRO A 263 -17.78 -19.00 -2.18
C PRO A 263 -17.26 -18.23 -3.40
N GLY A 264 -17.54 -18.69 -4.62
CA GLY A 264 -17.18 -17.98 -5.85
C GLY A 264 -18.36 -17.20 -6.44
N GLY A 265 -18.11 -16.56 -7.57
CA GLY A 265 -19.09 -15.85 -8.39
C GLY A 265 -19.00 -14.33 -8.27
N THR A 266 -19.66 -13.67 -9.21
CA THR A 266 -19.64 -12.23 -9.42
C THR A 266 -20.04 -11.43 -8.17
N ASP A 267 -21.12 -11.85 -7.48
CA ASP A 267 -21.59 -11.21 -6.24
C ASP A 267 -20.53 -11.26 -5.13
N GLN A 268 -19.73 -12.33 -5.10
CA GLN A 268 -18.68 -12.46 -4.10
C GLN A 268 -17.50 -11.53 -4.41
N VAL A 269 -17.15 -11.29 -5.67
CA VAL A 269 -16.14 -10.28 -6.04
C VAL A 269 -16.55 -8.90 -5.55
N VAL A 270 -17.80 -8.49 -5.82
CA VAL A 270 -18.36 -7.22 -5.31
C VAL A 270 -18.27 -7.13 -3.79
N LYS A 271 -18.69 -8.19 -3.10
CA LYS A 271 -18.66 -8.26 -1.63
C LYS A 271 -17.24 -8.19 -1.09
N ASN A 272 -16.28 -8.89 -1.71
CA ASN A 272 -14.88 -8.91 -1.26
C ASN A 272 -14.22 -7.55 -1.45
N LEU A 273 -14.42 -6.90 -2.61
CA LEU A 273 -13.90 -5.55 -2.85
C LEU A 273 -14.41 -4.56 -1.79
N ARG A 274 -15.72 -4.57 -1.51
CA ARG A 274 -16.32 -3.75 -0.45
C ARG A 274 -15.77 -4.09 0.94
N SER A 275 -15.59 -5.38 1.22
CA SER A 275 -15.05 -5.84 2.51
C SER A 275 -13.61 -5.36 2.71
N PHE A 276 -12.76 -5.43 1.68
CA PHE A 276 -11.37 -4.99 1.77
C PHE A 276 -11.28 -3.47 1.92
N ALA A 277 -12.11 -2.75 1.18
CA ALA A 277 -12.21 -1.30 1.32
C ALA A 277 -12.65 -0.92 2.74
N ALA A 278 -13.69 -1.56 3.28
CA ALA A 278 -14.18 -1.33 4.64
C ALA A 278 -13.16 -1.72 5.72
N ALA A 279 -12.32 -2.72 5.47
CA ALA A 279 -11.24 -3.15 6.36
C ALA A 279 -9.99 -2.25 6.26
N GLY A 280 -9.98 -1.26 5.37
CA GLY A 280 -8.84 -0.35 5.20
C GLY A 280 -7.62 -1.00 4.55
N VAL A 281 -7.79 -2.03 3.71
CA VAL A 281 -6.68 -2.63 2.97
C VAL A 281 -6.01 -1.56 2.11
N MET A 282 -4.73 -1.30 2.40
CA MET A 282 -3.95 -0.22 1.82
C MET A 282 -3.37 -0.58 0.43
N ASN A 283 -3.14 -1.86 0.16
CA ASN A 283 -2.70 -2.34 -1.15
C ASN A 283 -3.71 -2.00 -2.24
N ARG A 284 -3.23 -1.82 -3.48
CA ARG A 284 -4.09 -1.80 -4.65
C ARG A 284 -4.87 -3.10 -4.77
N VAL A 285 -6.15 -3.02 -5.10
CA VAL A 285 -7.02 -4.20 -5.24
C VAL A 285 -7.77 -4.13 -6.56
N VAL A 286 -7.72 -5.20 -7.37
CA VAL A 286 -8.49 -5.30 -8.62
C VAL A 286 -9.38 -6.53 -8.60
N GLY A 287 -10.67 -6.34 -8.90
CA GLY A 287 -11.58 -7.44 -9.20
C GLY A 287 -11.60 -7.77 -10.70
N ILE A 288 -11.41 -9.03 -11.08
CA ILE A 288 -11.63 -9.52 -12.44
C ILE A 288 -13.03 -10.12 -12.53
N LEU A 289 -13.79 -9.67 -13.51
CA LEU A 289 -15.16 -10.11 -13.79
C LEU A 289 -15.25 -10.68 -15.20
N ASP A 290 -16.00 -11.76 -15.37
CA ASP A 290 -16.29 -12.36 -16.67
C ASP A 290 -16.95 -11.33 -17.61
N ASN A 291 -16.70 -11.44 -18.92
CA ASN A 291 -17.35 -10.62 -19.94
C ASN A 291 -18.72 -11.22 -20.32
N ASP A 292 -19.57 -11.36 -19.31
CA ASP A 292 -20.93 -11.82 -19.41
C ASP A 292 -21.91 -10.79 -18.82
N THR A 293 -23.20 -11.13 -18.82
CA THR A 293 -24.21 -10.20 -18.31
C THR A 293 -24.07 -9.93 -16.82
N ALA A 294 -23.68 -10.93 -16.03
CA ALA A 294 -23.52 -10.81 -14.58
C ALA A 294 -22.30 -9.95 -14.22
N GLY A 295 -21.15 -10.21 -14.83
CA GLY A 295 -19.93 -9.43 -14.67
C GLY A 295 -20.12 -7.95 -15.03
N ARG A 296 -20.85 -7.66 -16.11
CA ARG A 296 -21.18 -6.27 -16.49
C ARG A 296 -22.17 -5.62 -15.52
N GLU A 297 -23.13 -6.37 -14.97
CA GLU A 297 -24.02 -5.84 -13.93
C GLU A 297 -23.22 -5.51 -12.65
N ALA A 298 -22.33 -6.40 -12.21
CA ALA A 298 -21.47 -6.19 -11.05
C ALA A 298 -20.53 -5.00 -11.21
N ALA A 299 -19.93 -4.81 -12.39
CA ALA A 299 -19.12 -3.63 -12.68
C ALA A 299 -19.92 -2.33 -12.49
N LYS A 300 -21.14 -2.26 -13.05
CA LYS A 300 -22.04 -1.11 -12.86
C LYS A 300 -22.44 -0.91 -11.39
N GLN A 301 -22.64 -1.99 -10.63
CA GLN A 301 -22.92 -1.90 -9.20
C GLN A 301 -21.75 -1.31 -8.40
N LEU A 302 -20.51 -1.61 -8.81
CA LEU A 302 -19.31 -1.05 -8.18
C LEU A 302 -19.08 0.40 -8.58
N ASP A 303 -19.44 0.80 -9.80
CA ASP A 303 -19.41 2.21 -10.22
C ASP A 303 -20.40 3.08 -9.44
N SER A 304 -21.56 2.53 -9.06
CA SER A 304 -22.60 3.29 -8.32
C SER A 304 -22.31 3.50 -6.83
N SER A 305 -21.31 2.83 -6.27
CA SER A 305 -20.89 2.94 -4.86
C SER A 305 -19.37 3.07 -4.81
N PRO A 306 -18.81 4.30 -4.75
CA PRO A 306 -17.40 4.53 -4.99
C PRO A 306 -16.52 3.76 -4.01
N LEU A 307 -15.58 2.99 -4.57
CA LEU A 307 -14.47 2.38 -3.83
C LEU A 307 -13.33 3.41 -3.69
N PRO A 308 -12.38 3.20 -2.76
CA PRO A 308 -11.17 4.03 -2.69
C PRO A 308 -10.42 4.03 -4.03
N GLY A 309 -9.75 5.14 -4.36
CA GLY A 309 -9.12 5.35 -5.68
C GLY A 309 -8.03 4.33 -6.07
N HIS A 310 -7.51 3.55 -5.12
CA HIS A 310 -6.56 2.46 -5.36
C HIS A 310 -7.23 1.09 -5.61
N TYR A 311 -8.56 1.06 -5.72
CA TYR A 311 -9.35 -0.11 -6.11
C TYR A 311 -9.79 0.00 -7.58
N GLY A 312 -9.83 -1.13 -8.28
CA GLY A 312 -10.23 -1.21 -9.67
C GLY A 312 -11.11 -2.42 -9.98
N VAL A 313 -11.80 -2.34 -11.11
CA VAL A 313 -12.59 -3.44 -11.66
C VAL A 313 -12.17 -3.65 -13.11
N CYS A 314 -11.83 -4.88 -13.45
CA CYS A 314 -11.45 -5.34 -14.77
C CYS A 314 -12.52 -6.31 -15.27
N VAL A 315 -13.41 -5.85 -16.14
CA VAL A 315 -14.24 -6.77 -16.93
C VAL A 315 -13.36 -7.32 -18.04
N LEU A 316 -13.39 -8.64 -18.26
CA LEU A 316 -12.59 -9.25 -19.31
C LEU A 316 -12.84 -8.56 -20.67
N PRO A 317 -11.80 -8.31 -21.49
CA PRO A 317 -11.93 -7.46 -22.68
C PRO A 317 -12.65 -8.17 -23.85
N ASP A 318 -13.30 -7.44 -24.73
CA ASP A 318 -13.99 -8.03 -25.89
C ASP A 318 -13.04 -8.80 -26.81
N LEU A 319 -13.49 -9.95 -27.33
CA LEU A 319 -12.72 -10.82 -28.21
C LEU A 319 -13.37 -10.88 -29.60
N ASP A 320 -12.59 -10.69 -30.67
CA ASP A 320 -13.16 -10.59 -32.02
C ASP A 320 -13.89 -11.88 -32.46
N TYR A 321 -13.35 -13.05 -32.12
CA TYR A 321 -13.99 -14.32 -32.44
C TYR A 321 -15.25 -14.61 -31.58
N ALA A 322 -15.49 -13.83 -30.52
CA ALA A 322 -16.72 -13.93 -29.73
C ALA A 322 -17.91 -13.22 -30.40
N ARG A 323 -17.68 -12.37 -31.40
CA ARG A 323 -18.73 -11.65 -32.14
C ARG A 323 -19.56 -12.54 -33.07
N SER A 324 -19.02 -13.69 -33.45
CA SER A 324 -19.70 -14.73 -34.23
C SER A 324 -19.26 -16.09 -33.69
N TYR A 325 -19.90 -16.52 -32.60
CA TYR A 325 -19.54 -17.73 -31.89
C TYR A 325 -20.69 -18.75 -31.92
N PRO A 326 -20.41 -20.07 -31.98
CA PRO A 326 -21.47 -21.07 -31.96
C PRO A 326 -22.29 -21.01 -30.68
N THR A 327 -23.61 -21.00 -30.83
CA THR A 327 -24.57 -20.99 -29.73
C THR A 327 -25.61 -22.10 -29.86
N LEU A 328 -26.18 -22.49 -28.74
CA LEU A 328 -27.30 -23.42 -28.66
C LEU A 328 -28.42 -22.77 -27.84
N GLY A 329 -29.47 -22.36 -28.54
CA GLY A 329 -30.68 -21.81 -27.94
C GLY A 329 -31.89 -22.73 -28.08
N PRO A 330 -33.08 -22.31 -27.60
CA PRO A 330 -34.32 -23.06 -27.75
C PRO A 330 -34.68 -23.41 -29.20
N SER A 331 -34.27 -22.56 -30.15
CA SER A 331 -34.49 -22.73 -31.59
C SER A 331 -33.45 -23.64 -32.27
N GLY A 332 -32.46 -24.16 -31.53
CA GLY A 332 -31.38 -24.98 -32.06
C GLY A 332 -30.03 -24.27 -32.12
N ALA A 333 -29.12 -24.82 -32.92
CA ALA A 333 -27.78 -24.28 -33.11
C ALA A 333 -27.78 -23.05 -34.02
N ALA A 334 -27.00 -22.04 -33.67
CA ALA A 334 -26.83 -20.81 -34.44
C ALA A 334 -25.43 -20.23 -34.22
N GLU A 335 -25.07 -19.18 -34.94
CA GLU A 335 -23.96 -18.30 -34.60
C GLU A 335 -24.54 -16.97 -34.10
N ASP A 336 -24.00 -16.44 -33.01
CA ASP A 336 -24.44 -15.18 -32.40
C ASP A 336 -23.25 -14.45 -31.75
N ASP A 337 -23.42 -13.17 -31.46
CA ASP A 337 -22.47 -12.40 -30.66
C ASP A 337 -22.65 -12.77 -29.18
N VAL A 338 -21.60 -13.33 -28.58
CA VAL A 338 -21.58 -13.72 -27.16
C VAL A 338 -20.81 -12.73 -26.29
N THR A 339 -20.26 -11.66 -26.89
CA THR A 339 -19.51 -10.60 -26.21
C THR A 339 -20.42 -9.89 -25.21
N GLY A 340 -19.99 -9.81 -23.95
CA GLY A 340 -20.80 -9.22 -22.87
C GLY A 340 -22.01 -10.03 -22.43
N ARG A 341 -22.13 -11.27 -22.91
CA ARG A 341 -23.28 -12.14 -22.65
C ARG A 341 -22.88 -13.50 -22.08
N ALA A 342 -21.72 -14.03 -22.44
CA ALA A 342 -21.29 -15.37 -22.00
C ALA A 342 -19.76 -15.62 -22.01
N CYS A 343 -18.92 -14.61 -22.20
CA CYS A 343 -17.46 -14.81 -22.30
C CYS A 343 -16.82 -14.91 -20.91
N SER A 344 -16.51 -16.13 -20.48
CA SER A 344 -15.76 -16.40 -19.26
C SER A 344 -14.25 -16.48 -19.48
N ILE A 345 -13.47 -16.61 -18.40
CA ILE A 345 -12.00 -16.72 -18.47
C ILE A 345 -11.48 -17.77 -19.47
N GLU A 346 -12.22 -18.86 -19.69
CA GLU A 346 -11.85 -19.93 -20.61
C GLU A 346 -11.65 -19.44 -22.05
N PHE A 347 -12.37 -18.41 -22.47
CA PHE A 347 -12.19 -17.82 -23.80
C PHE A 347 -10.76 -17.29 -23.98
N TYR A 348 -10.15 -16.75 -22.92
CA TYR A 348 -8.86 -16.08 -22.98
C TYR A 348 -7.66 -17.03 -23.13
N PHE A 349 -7.90 -18.34 -23.18
CA PHE A 349 -6.89 -19.36 -23.51
C PHE A 349 -6.92 -19.79 -24.98
N GLY A 350 -7.64 -19.05 -25.84
CA GLY A 350 -7.62 -19.20 -27.29
C GLY A 350 -8.58 -20.27 -27.81
N LEU A 351 -8.92 -20.15 -29.11
CA LEU A 351 -9.91 -21.00 -29.78
C LEU A 351 -9.59 -22.50 -29.70
N GLU A 352 -8.32 -22.88 -29.68
CA GLU A 352 -7.91 -24.29 -29.63
C GLU A 352 -8.28 -24.97 -28.31
N CYS A 353 -8.34 -24.23 -27.19
CA CYS A 353 -8.88 -24.76 -25.93
C CYS A 353 -10.40 -24.97 -26.00
N LEU A 354 -11.09 -24.17 -26.82
CA LEU A 354 -12.54 -24.21 -26.99
C LEU A 354 -13.01 -25.26 -28.00
N ARG A 355 -12.12 -25.96 -28.71
CA ARG A 355 -12.49 -27.01 -29.67
C ARG A 355 -12.81 -28.33 -28.97
N GLY A 356 -13.95 -28.91 -29.34
CA GLY A 356 -14.35 -30.25 -28.96
C GLY A 356 -13.57 -31.34 -29.69
N THR A 357 -13.82 -32.60 -29.30
CA THR A 357 -13.19 -33.78 -29.91
C THR A 357 -13.61 -33.99 -31.38
N ASP A 358 -14.69 -33.36 -31.83
CA ASP A 358 -15.19 -33.37 -33.20
C ASP A 358 -14.60 -32.24 -34.06
N GLY A 359 -13.71 -31.41 -33.51
CA GLY A 359 -13.03 -30.31 -34.19
C GLY A 359 -13.83 -28.99 -34.24
N HIS A 360 -15.11 -29.01 -33.86
CA HIS A 360 -15.94 -27.82 -33.79
C HIS A 360 -15.73 -27.08 -32.46
N LEU A 361 -16.04 -25.79 -32.44
CA LEU A 361 -16.03 -25.01 -31.20
C LEU A 361 -17.18 -25.45 -30.30
N ILE A 362 -16.89 -25.56 -29.02
CA ILE A 362 -17.88 -25.87 -28.00
C ILE A 362 -18.82 -24.67 -27.85
N PRO A 363 -20.14 -24.85 -28.05
CA PRO A 363 -21.05 -23.72 -28.14
C PRO A 363 -21.36 -23.11 -26.78
N VAL A 364 -21.73 -21.83 -26.79
CA VAL A 364 -22.41 -21.17 -25.66
C VAL A 364 -23.86 -21.64 -25.63
N ARG A 365 -24.36 -22.08 -24.46
CA ARG A 365 -25.76 -22.44 -24.28
C ARG A 365 -26.53 -21.28 -23.64
N TRP A 366 -27.56 -20.80 -24.33
CA TRP A 366 -28.46 -19.78 -23.78
C TRP A 366 -29.32 -20.39 -22.66
N LYS A 367 -29.36 -19.74 -21.49
CA LYS A 367 -30.10 -20.21 -20.31
C LYS A 367 -31.33 -19.39 -20.02
N SER A 368 -31.18 -18.08 -19.84
CA SER A 368 -32.23 -17.21 -19.34
C SER A 368 -32.13 -15.81 -19.93
N HIS A 369 -33.29 -15.16 -20.12
CA HIS A 369 -33.37 -13.75 -20.50
C HIS A 369 -33.35 -12.86 -19.25
N ILE A 370 -32.45 -11.88 -19.19
CA ILE A 370 -32.32 -10.91 -18.11
C ILE A 370 -33.03 -9.62 -18.52
N GLU A 371 -34.23 -9.40 -17.98
CA GLU A 371 -35.09 -8.26 -18.33
C GLU A 371 -34.42 -6.89 -18.08
N LYS A 372 -33.68 -6.74 -16.98
CA LYS A 372 -32.97 -5.48 -16.65
C LYS A 372 -31.93 -5.07 -17.70
N MET A 373 -31.35 -6.05 -18.38
CA MET A 373 -30.32 -5.84 -19.41
C MET A 373 -30.90 -5.99 -20.83
N SER A 374 -32.19 -6.38 -20.94
CA SER A 374 -32.88 -6.70 -22.21
C SER A 374 -32.09 -7.68 -23.09
N ASP A 375 -31.45 -8.69 -22.47
CA ASP A 375 -30.57 -9.62 -23.17
C ASP A 375 -30.59 -11.04 -22.58
N TYR A 376 -30.11 -12.03 -23.33
CA TYR A 376 -29.93 -13.42 -22.89
C TYR A 376 -28.55 -13.62 -22.25
N GLN A 377 -28.52 -14.34 -21.14
CA GLN A 377 -27.30 -14.86 -20.52
C GLN A 377 -27.07 -16.31 -20.95
N GLY A 378 -25.82 -16.59 -21.32
CA GLY A 378 -25.38 -17.93 -21.70
C GLY A 378 -24.16 -18.38 -20.90
N GLU A 379 -23.82 -19.65 -21.00
CA GLU A 379 -22.56 -20.18 -20.50
C GLU A 379 -21.90 -21.08 -21.53
N LEU A 380 -20.58 -21.17 -21.49
CA LEU A 380 -19.82 -22.15 -22.26
C LEU A 380 -20.24 -23.57 -21.86
N ALA A 381 -20.71 -24.36 -22.82
CA ALA A 381 -21.01 -25.77 -22.56
C ALA A 381 -19.73 -26.53 -22.21
N ASN A 382 -19.87 -27.66 -21.48
CA ASN A 382 -18.74 -28.56 -21.18
C ASN A 382 -17.48 -27.86 -20.60
N LYS A 383 -17.69 -26.87 -19.72
CA LYS A 383 -16.63 -26.05 -19.11
C LYS A 383 -15.50 -26.89 -18.51
N SER A 384 -15.81 -28.01 -17.85
CA SER A 384 -14.80 -28.92 -17.27
C SER A 384 -13.85 -29.52 -18.29
N TYR A 385 -14.32 -29.82 -19.51
CA TYR A 385 -13.46 -30.31 -20.58
C TYR A 385 -12.49 -29.22 -21.07
N VAL A 386 -13.01 -28.01 -21.25
CA VAL A 386 -12.19 -26.84 -21.66
C VAL A 386 -11.14 -26.52 -20.59
N GLN A 387 -11.53 -26.54 -19.32
CA GLN A 387 -10.62 -26.33 -18.20
C GLN A 387 -9.48 -27.36 -18.16
N ALA A 388 -9.76 -28.64 -18.45
CA ALA A 388 -8.72 -29.65 -18.54
C ALA A 388 -7.72 -29.38 -19.69
N ARG A 389 -8.22 -28.94 -20.86
CA ARG A 389 -7.36 -28.55 -21.99
C ARG A 389 -6.51 -27.33 -21.67
N ILE A 390 -7.05 -26.36 -20.94
CA ILE A 390 -6.30 -25.18 -20.48
C ILE A 390 -5.14 -25.60 -19.56
N GLU A 391 -5.40 -26.50 -18.62
CA GLU A 391 -4.36 -27.05 -17.74
C GLU A 391 -3.25 -27.76 -18.53
N GLU A 392 -3.62 -28.54 -19.55
CA GLU A 392 -2.67 -29.19 -20.47
C GLU A 392 -1.86 -28.16 -21.28
N MET A 393 -2.53 -27.16 -21.85
CA MET A 393 -1.89 -26.07 -22.61
C MET A 393 -0.89 -25.29 -21.75
N LEU A 394 -1.26 -24.97 -20.51
CA LEU A 394 -0.38 -24.30 -19.56
C LEU A 394 0.83 -25.17 -19.22
N ALA A 395 0.63 -26.44 -18.89
CA ALA A 395 1.73 -27.35 -18.57
C ALA A 395 2.71 -27.52 -19.73
N GLN A 396 2.20 -27.59 -20.98
CA GLN A 396 3.04 -27.65 -22.18
C GLN A 396 3.82 -26.36 -22.40
N ALA A 397 3.19 -25.20 -22.23
CA ALA A 397 3.84 -23.91 -22.40
C ALA A 397 4.89 -23.63 -21.31
N GLU A 398 4.62 -24.00 -20.06
CA GLU A 398 5.56 -23.88 -18.94
C GLU A 398 6.79 -24.78 -19.11
N ALA A 399 6.65 -25.93 -19.76
CA ALA A 399 7.75 -26.85 -20.05
C ALA A 399 8.51 -26.52 -21.35
N SER A 400 8.01 -25.57 -22.15
CA SER A 400 8.55 -25.24 -23.46
C SER A 400 9.38 -23.96 -23.41
N GLU A 401 10.50 -23.95 -24.12
CA GLU A 401 11.31 -22.73 -24.36
C GLU A 401 10.90 -22.00 -25.65
N GLN A 402 9.88 -22.50 -26.36
CA GLN A 402 9.40 -21.90 -27.61
C GLN A 402 8.61 -20.60 -27.33
N PRO A 403 8.76 -19.56 -28.17
CA PRO A 403 7.93 -18.38 -28.09
C PRO A 403 6.44 -18.70 -28.19
N LEU A 404 5.62 -18.01 -27.38
CA LEU A 404 4.17 -18.16 -27.40
C LEU A 404 3.60 -17.53 -28.67
N GLY A 405 2.83 -18.32 -29.43
CA GLY A 405 2.15 -17.86 -30.65
C GLY A 405 0.92 -16.97 -30.41
N GLU A 406 0.16 -16.70 -31.48
CA GLU A 406 -1.06 -15.88 -31.50
C GLU A 406 -2.21 -16.46 -30.67
N ALA A 407 -2.19 -17.77 -30.37
CA ALA A 407 -3.18 -18.40 -29.50
C ALA A 407 -3.26 -17.78 -28.10
N TRP A 408 -2.21 -17.08 -27.67
CA TRP A 408 -2.13 -16.38 -26.38
C TRP A 408 -2.53 -14.89 -26.47
N ASP A 409 -2.87 -14.36 -27.65
CA ASP A 409 -3.27 -12.96 -27.82
C ASP A 409 -4.47 -12.55 -26.93
N PRO A 410 -5.51 -13.38 -26.74
CA PRO A 410 -6.57 -13.08 -25.78
C PRO A 410 -6.03 -12.86 -24.35
N MET A 411 -5.09 -13.69 -23.90
CA MET A 411 -4.48 -13.53 -22.57
C MET A 411 -3.57 -12.30 -22.51
N ARG A 412 -2.87 -11.95 -23.59
CA ARG A 412 -2.13 -10.68 -23.68
C ARG A 412 -3.07 -9.48 -23.56
N GLN A 413 -4.22 -9.53 -24.22
CA GLN A 413 -5.25 -8.49 -24.13
C GLN A 413 -5.79 -8.34 -22.71
N LEU A 414 -6.02 -9.44 -21.99
CA LEU A 414 -6.36 -9.40 -20.56
C LEU A 414 -5.23 -8.75 -19.73
N ALA A 415 -3.97 -9.12 -19.98
CA ALA A 415 -2.84 -8.54 -19.27
C ALA A 415 -2.75 -7.02 -19.47
N GLU A 416 -2.92 -6.53 -20.70
CA GLU A 416 -2.94 -5.09 -20.97
C GLU A 416 -4.13 -4.40 -20.30
N THR A 417 -5.32 -5.01 -20.33
CA THR A 417 -6.50 -4.46 -19.65
C THR A 417 -6.26 -4.34 -18.13
N LEU A 418 -5.60 -5.33 -17.52
CA LEU A 418 -5.21 -5.26 -16.11
C LEU A 418 -4.24 -4.10 -15.85
N VAL A 419 -3.23 -3.92 -16.70
CA VAL A 419 -2.28 -2.80 -16.62
C VAL A 419 -3.00 -1.47 -16.71
N GLU A 420 -3.91 -1.31 -17.67
CA GLU A 420 -4.69 -0.08 -17.84
C GLU A 420 -5.56 0.24 -16.62
N VAL A 421 -6.19 -0.78 -16.02
CA VAL A 421 -7.02 -0.60 -14.81
C VAL A 421 -6.17 -0.16 -13.63
N VAL A 422 -5.01 -0.78 -13.40
CA VAL A 422 -4.15 -0.42 -12.26
C VAL A 422 -3.38 0.87 -12.49
N ALA A 423 -3.05 1.22 -13.73
CA ALA A 423 -2.30 2.43 -14.05
C ALA A 423 -3.13 3.72 -13.92
N ARG A 424 -4.45 3.62 -13.70
CA ARG A 424 -5.30 4.79 -13.45
C ARG A 424 -4.77 5.56 -12.23
N PRO A 425 -4.70 6.91 -12.33
CA PRO A 425 -4.25 7.72 -11.21
C PRO A 425 -5.17 7.51 -10.01
N MET A 426 -4.58 7.39 -8.83
CA MET A 426 -5.32 7.41 -7.58
C MET A 426 -5.94 8.81 -7.47
N ILE A 427 -7.23 8.92 -7.72
CA ILE A 427 -7.96 10.16 -7.45
C ILE A 427 -8.13 10.23 -5.93
N ALA A 428 -7.55 11.26 -5.33
CA ALA A 428 -7.66 11.58 -3.91
C ALA A 428 -9.08 12.05 -3.56
#